data_AF-A0A7J4V0J5-F1
#
_entry.id   AF-A0A7J4V0J5-F1
#
_cell.length_a   1.000
_cell.length_b   1.000
_cell.length_c   1.000
_cell.angle_alpha   90.00
_cell.angle_beta   90.00
_cell.angle_gamma   90.00
#
_symmetry.space_group_name_H-M   'P 1'
#
loop_
_entity.id
_entity.type
_entity.pdbx_description
1 polymer ?
#
loop_
_entity_poly.entity_id
_entity_poly.type
_entity_poly.pdbx_seq_one_letter_code
_entity_poly.pdbx_strand_id
1 'polypeptide(L)'
;MSHMKDRSMKFSQDWDKLKDRVFATIRVHKGELKYAPDETIEVQSPKVRFRAKVLIATSMKLKQVPLAFLEYDLEAKPGEKRQDLINKLGKLYKFSERPNEDDFATIYILQKI
;
A
#
# COMPACT_ATOMS: atom_id res chain seq x y z
N MET A 1 12.45 -3.47 27.98
CA MET A 1 12.98 -3.17 26.63
C MET A 1 11.93 -3.57 25.63
N SER A 2 11.24 -2.60 25.04
CA SER A 2 10.14 -2.86 24.11
C SER A 2 10.72 -3.36 22.80
N HIS A 3 10.36 -4.57 22.37
CA HIS A 3 10.65 -5.03 21.02
C HIS A 3 10.02 -4.03 20.04
N MET A 4 10.82 -3.14 19.47
CA MET A 4 10.51 -2.51 18.20
C MET A 4 10.34 -3.65 17.21
N LYS A 5 9.10 -4.12 17.04
CA LYS A 5 8.73 -4.95 15.90
C LYS A 5 9.16 -4.14 14.68
N ASP A 6 10.21 -4.59 13.99
CA ASP A 6 10.64 -4.00 12.74
C ASP A 6 9.40 -3.77 11.88
N ARG A 7 9.09 -2.49 11.67
CA ARG A 7 7.89 -2.03 10.97
C ARG A 7 8.09 -2.33 9.50
N SER A 8 7.84 -3.58 9.14
CA SER A 8 7.93 -4.08 7.78
C SER A 8 6.64 -3.80 7.01
N MET A 9 6.80 -3.29 5.79
CA MET A 9 5.72 -3.14 4.82
C MET A 9 5.85 -4.23 3.76
N LYS A 10 4.84 -5.12 3.69
CA LYS A 10 4.68 -6.02 2.54
C LYS A 10 4.11 -5.21 1.38
N PHE A 11 4.82 -5.16 0.27
CA PHE A 11 4.42 -4.34 -0.88
C PHE A 11 3.40 -5.06 -1.79
N SER A 12 2.70 -4.32 -2.64
CA SER A 12 1.86 -4.90 -3.70
C SER A 12 2.72 -5.73 -4.67
N GLN A 13 2.08 -6.55 -5.50
CA GLN A 13 2.78 -7.52 -6.36
C GLN A 13 3.58 -6.90 -7.51
N ASP A 14 3.52 -5.57 -7.67
CA ASP A 14 4.32 -4.85 -8.65
C ASP A 14 5.71 -4.53 -8.09
N TRP A 15 6.62 -5.44 -8.38
CA TRP A 15 8.01 -5.39 -7.98
C TRP A 15 8.85 -4.45 -8.86
N ASP A 16 8.35 -4.07 -10.03
CA ASP A 16 9.07 -3.19 -10.94
C ASP A 16 9.06 -1.75 -10.43
N LYS A 17 7.98 -1.32 -9.75
CA LYS A 17 7.94 -0.05 -9.01
C LYS A 17 9.02 0.09 -7.94
N LEU A 18 9.51 -1.01 -7.40
CA LEU A 18 10.57 -1.01 -6.39
C LEU A 18 11.96 -0.73 -6.96
N LYS A 19 12.08 -0.65 -8.30
CA LYS A 19 13.30 -0.21 -9.00
C LYS A 19 13.45 1.30 -8.92
N ASP A 20 12.35 2.04 -8.86
CA ASP A 20 12.36 3.49 -8.81
C ASP A 20 12.87 4.00 -7.46
N ARG A 21 13.55 5.16 -7.51
CA ARG A 21 14.02 5.83 -6.28
C ARG A 21 12.84 6.34 -5.45
N VAL A 22 11.76 6.75 -6.10
CA VAL A 22 10.52 7.21 -5.47
C VAL A 22 9.36 6.40 -6.04
N PHE A 23 8.53 5.84 -5.17
CA PHE A 23 7.43 4.97 -5.56
C PHE A 23 6.22 5.16 -4.63
N ALA A 24 5.06 4.70 -5.08
CA ALA A 24 3.80 4.87 -4.39
C ALA A 24 3.14 3.53 -4.06
N THR A 25 2.36 3.47 -2.98
CA THR A 25 1.55 2.28 -2.67
C THR A 25 0.29 2.61 -1.88
N ILE A 26 -0.70 1.71 -1.93
CA ILE A 26 -1.97 1.84 -1.21
C ILE A 26 -2.05 0.79 -0.12
N ARG A 27 -2.52 1.21 1.06
CA ARG A 27 -2.88 0.30 2.16
C ARG A 27 -4.25 0.65 2.71
N VAL A 28 -5.15 -0.32 2.73
CA VAL A 28 -6.41 -0.21 3.47
C VAL A 28 -6.11 -0.43 4.94
N HIS A 29 -6.62 0.45 5.79
CA HIS A 29 -6.57 0.27 7.22
C HIS A 29 -7.92 0.62 7.85
N LYS A 30 -8.25 -0.07 8.93
CA LYS A 30 -9.44 0.18 9.75
C LYS A 30 -8.97 0.78 11.07
N GLY A 31 -8.72 2.09 11.10
CA GLY A 31 -8.21 2.77 12.30
C GLY A 31 -7.09 3.76 12.00
N GLU A 32 -6.05 3.77 12.83
CA GLU A 32 -4.98 4.75 12.77
C GLU A 32 -4.01 4.55 11.59
N LEU A 33 -3.37 5.66 11.20
CA LEU A 33 -2.32 5.69 10.20
C LEU A 33 -1.16 4.79 10.62
N LYS A 34 -0.83 3.81 9.77
CA LYS A 34 0.19 2.80 10.12
C LYS A 34 1.62 3.33 10.10
N TYR A 35 1.92 4.28 9.21
CA TYR A 35 3.25 4.88 9.07
C TYR A 35 3.13 6.40 8.91
N ALA A 36 3.89 7.17 9.67
CA ALA A 36 3.86 8.62 9.59
C ALA A 36 4.82 9.14 8.50
N PRO A 37 4.61 10.35 7.96
CA PRO A 37 5.66 11.05 7.21
C PRO A 37 6.97 11.11 8.00
N ASP A 38 8.09 11.10 7.28
CA ASP A 38 9.47 11.02 7.76
C ASP A 38 9.89 9.71 8.44
N GLU A 39 8.98 8.78 8.65
CA GLU A 39 9.30 7.46 9.18
C GLU A 39 10.16 6.65 8.20
N THR A 40 11.18 5.97 8.71
CA THR A 40 11.94 4.98 7.92
C THR A 40 11.34 3.61 8.16
N ILE A 41 10.92 2.96 7.08
CA ILE A 41 10.30 1.65 7.09
C ILE A 41 11.13 0.66 6.29
N GLU A 42 10.99 -0.61 6.62
CA GLU A 42 11.57 -1.67 5.82
C GLU A 42 10.55 -2.18 4.80
N VAL A 43 10.90 -2.08 3.52
CA VAL A 43 10.10 -2.62 2.43
C VAL A 43 10.59 -4.04 2.13
N GLN A 44 9.68 -5.01 2.24
CA GLN A 44 9.98 -6.41 2.02
C GLN A 44 9.12 -6.99 0.89
N SER A 45 9.79 -7.66 -0.04
CA SER A 45 9.21 -8.49 -1.08
C SER A 45 9.91 -9.85 -1.11
N PRO A 46 9.41 -10.84 -1.88
CA PRO A 46 10.12 -12.11 -2.07
C PRO A 46 11.52 -11.96 -2.70
N LYS A 47 11.77 -10.89 -3.47
CA LYS A 47 13.00 -10.73 -4.28
C LYS A 47 13.93 -9.62 -3.79
N VAL A 48 13.40 -8.61 -3.12
CA VAL A 48 14.12 -7.42 -2.68
C VAL A 48 13.71 -6.99 -1.27
N ARG A 49 14.70 -6.51 -0.51
CA ARG A 49 14.55 -5.94 0.83
C ARG A 49 15.39 -4.68 0.91
N PHE A 50 14.79 -3.56 1.30
CA PHE A 50 15.48 -2.28 1.44
C PHE A 50 14.75 -1.36 2.41
N ARG A 51 15.40 -0.26 2.80
CA ARG A 51 14.79 0.78 3.65
C ARG A 51 14.25 1.92 2.80
N ALA A 52 13.09 2.43 3.17
CA ALA A 52 12.49 3.58 2.52
C ALA A 52 12.03 4.62 3.55
N LYS A 53 12.14 5.89 3.20
CA LYS A 53 11.56 7.00 3.96
C LYS A 53 10.16 7.29 3.45
N VAL A 54 9.19 7.43 4.35
CA VAL A 54 7.85 7.91 4.01
C VAL A 54 7.93 9.41 3.75
N LEU A 55 7.68 9.83 2.51
CA LEU A 55 7.62 11.24 2.15
C LEU A 55 6.22 11.80 2.42
N ILE A 56 5.20 11.07 2.01
CA ILE A 56 3.80 11.48 2.11
C ILE A 56 2.96 10.29 2.56
N ALA A 57 1.99 10.57 3.44
CA ALA A 57 0.92 9.65 3.81
C ALA A 57 -0.40 10.40 3.78
N THR A 58 -1.34 9.98 2.93
CA THR A 58 -2.65 10.63 2.82
C THR A 58 -3.75 9.58 2.83
N SER A 59 -4.70 9.73 3.76
CA SER A 59 -5.83 8.82 3.92
C SER A 59 -7.10 9.39 3.29
N MET A 60 -7.84 8.53 2.58
CA MET A 60 -9.15 8.84 2.00
C MET A 60 -10.02 7.59 1.97
N LYS A 61 -11.31 7.72 1.66
CA LYS A 61 -12.16 6.53 1.47
C LYS A 61 -11.72 5.77 0.22
N LEU A 62 -11.79 4.44 0.24
CA LEU A 62 -11.35 3.61 -0.89
C LEU A 62 -12.11 3.95 -2.18
N LYS A 63 -13.40 4.29 -2.09
CA LYS A 63 -14.21 4.79 -3.22
C LYS A 63 -13.72 6.11 -3.81
N GLN A 64 -13.01 6.92 -3.03
CA GLN A 64 -12.46 8.21 -3.45
C GLN A 64 -11.07 8.06 -4.10
N VAL A 65 -10.38 6.93 -3.91
CA VAL A 65 -9.10 6.70 -4.56
C VAL A 65 -9.31 6.64 -6.08
N PRO A 66 -8.57 7.42 -6.88
CA PRO A 66 -8.66 7.39 -8.33
C PRO A 66 -8.45 5.97 -8.87
N LEU A 67 -9.33 5.54 -9.78
CA LEU A 67 -9.29 4.18 -10.31
C LEU A 67 -7.95 3.89 -10.99
N ALA A 68 -7.44 4.83 -11.80
CA ALA A 68 -6.14 4.72 -12.44
C ALA A 68 -4.98 4.46 -11.47
N PHE A 69 -5.06 5.00 -10.24
CA PHE A 69 -4.04 4.75 -9.23
C PHE A 69 -4.14 3.35 -8.62
N LEU A 70 -5.37 2.86 -8.38
CA LEU A 70 -5.61 1.46 -7.98
C LEU A 70 -5.19 0.49 -9.09
N GLU A 71 -5.50 0.83 -10.34
CA GLU A 71 -5.13 0.04 -11.51
C GLU A 71 -3.62 -0.08 -11.64
N TYR A 72 -2.94 1.05 -11.50
CA TYR A 72 -1.49 1.08 -11.43
C TYR A 72 -1.00 0.20 -10.28
N ASP A 73 -1.37 0.47 -9.02
CA ASP A 73 -0.85 -0.23 -7.83
C ASP A 73 -1.09 -1.74 -7.83
N LEU A 74 -2.22 -2.20 -8.37
CA LEU A 74 -2.68 -3.59 -8.35
C LEU A 74 -2.44 -4.35 -9.66
N GLU A 75 -1.68 -3.77 -10.59
CA GLU A 75 -1.43 -4.34 -11.93
C GLU A 75 -2.73 -4.78 -12.61
N ALA A 76 -3.71 -3.88 -12.57
CA ALA A 76 -5.00 -4.13 -13.16
C ALA A 76 -4.91 -4.20 -14.68
N LYS A 77 -5.82 -4.98 -15.26
CA LYS A 77 -5.99 -5.00 -16.70
C LYS A 77 -6.96 -3.89 -17.11
N PRO A 78 -6.75 -3.26 -18.29
CA PRO A 78 -7.73 -2.32 -18.84
C PRO A 78 -9.12 -2.96 -18.91
N GLY A 79 -10.14 -2.25 -18.41
CA GLY A 79 -11.53 -2.71 -18.40
C GLY A 79 -11.97 -3.46 -17.13
N GLU A 80 -11.08 -3.66 -16.15
CA GLU A 80 -11.48 -4.15 -14.83
C GLU A 80 -12.33 -3.11 -14.09
N LYS A 81 -13.32 -3.57 -13.32
CA LYS A 81 -14.20 -2.69 -12.54
C LYS A 81 -13.56 -2.40 -11.18
N ARG A 82 -13.96 -1.30 -10.54
CA ARG A 82 -13.53 -0.95 -9.18
C ARG A 82 -13.68 -2.12 -8.20
N GLN A 83 -14.81 -2.85 -8.27
CA GLN A 83 -15.04 -4.01 -7.40
C GLN A 83 -13.99 -5.12 -7.61
N ASP A 84 -13.55 -5.37 -8.85
CA ASP A 84 -12.50 -6.35 -9.14
C ASP A 84 -11.17 -5.95 -8.49
N LEU A 85 -10.85 -4.65 -8.54
CA LEU A 85 -9.66 -4.09 -7.90
C LEU A 85 -9.74 -4.18 -6.37
N ILE A 86 -10.90 -3.89 -5.78
CA ILE A 86 -11.13 -4.05 -4.34
C ILE A 86 -11.00 -5.52 -3.93
N ASN A 87 -11.50 -6.45 -4.74
CA ASN A 87 -11.35 -7.87 -4.49
C ASN A 87 -9.88 -8.32 -4.53
N LYS A 88 -9.09 -7.80 -5.48
CA LYS A 88 -7.63 -8.03 -5.55
C LYS A 88 -6.93 -7.49 -4.31
N LEU A 89 -7.22 -6.25 -3.92
CA LEU A 89 -6.71 -5.64 -2.70
C LEU A 89 -7.06 -6.50 -1.48
N GLY A 90 -8.28 -7.04 -1.42
CA GLY A 90 -8.75 -7.95 -0.40
C GLY A 90 -7.99 -9.28 -0.28
N LYS A 91 -7.27 -9.72 -1.33
CA LYS A 91 -6.37 -10.90 -1.23
C LYS A 91 -5.15 -10.63 -0.35
N LEU A 92 -4.81 -9.37 -0.09
CA LEU A 92 -3.72 -8.97 0.80
C LEU A 92 -4.11 -8.98 2.29
N TYR A 93 -5.40 -9.19 2.58
CA TYR A 93 -5.98 -9.18 3.93
C TYR A 93 -6.61 -10.53 4.24
N LYS A 94 -6.90 -10.78 5.52
CA LYS A 94 -7.67 -11.95 5.93
C LYS A 94 -9.10 -11.83 5.41
N PHE A 95 -9.79 -12.96 5.22
CA PHE A 95 -11.16 -12.99 4.69
C PHE A 95 -12.13 -12.10 5.50
N SER A 96 -12.05 -12.14 6.83
CA SER A 96 -12.83 -11.30 7.76
C SER A 96 -12.49 -9.81 7.72
N GLU A 97 -11.37 -9.46 7.09
CA GLU A 97 -10.82 -8.10 7.02
C GLU A 97 -10.85 -7.54 5.61
N ARG A 98 -11.58 -8.22 4.69
CA ARG A 98 -11.67 -7.77 3.31
C ARG A 98 -12.16 -6.31 3.25
N PRO A 99 -11.50 -5.48 2.44
CA PRO A 99 -11.84 -4.08 2.32
C PRO A 99 -13.15 -3.89 1.55
N ASN A 100 -13.89 -2.85 1.92
CA ASN A 100 -15.04 -2.34 1.19
C ASN A 100 -14.80 -0.89 0.73
N GLU A 101 -15.71 -0.36 -0.09
CA GLU A 101 -15.60 0.99 -0.66
C GLU A 101 -15.57 2.12 0.37
N ASP A 102 -16.17 1.92 1.54
CA ASP A 102 -16.23 2.89 2.63
C ASP A 102 -15.09 2.73 3.65
N ASP A 103 -14.19 1.76 3.47
CA ASP A 103 -12.97 1.66 4.28
C ASP A 103 -11.99 2.79 3.93
N PHE A 104 -11.13 3.16 4.88
CA PHE A 104 -10.06 4.12 4.64
C PHE A 104 -8.85 3.44 4.00
N ALA A 105 -8.32 4.08 2.97
CA ALA A 105 -7.09 3.71 2.31
C ALA A 105 -6.09 4.85 2.44
N THR A 106 -4.85 4.51 2.80
CA THR A 106 -3.72 5.44 2.75
C THR A 106 -2.91 5.22 1.51
N ILE A 107 -2.64 6.32 0.83
CA ILE A 107 -1.63 6.41 -0.22
C ILE A 107 -0.32 6.84 0.44
N TYR A 108 0.72 6.03 0.25
CA TYR A 108 2.08 6.34 0.68
C TYR A 108 2.92 6.69 -0.53
N ILE A 109 3.69 7.79 -0.42
CA ILE A 109 4.83 8.06 -1.31
C ILE A 109 6.10 7.79 -0.51
N LEU A 110 6.97 6.95 -1.06
CA LEU A 110 8.14 6.40 -0.40
C LEU A 110 9.39 6.72 -1.22
N GLN A 111 10.51 6.99 -0.55
CA GLN A 111 11.81 7.15 -1.16
C GLN A 111 12.76 6.06 -0.68
N LYS A 112 13.34 5.31 -1.60
CA LYS A 112 14.39 4.35 -1.31
C LYS A 112 15.64 5.06 -0.78
N ILE A 113 16.19 4.53 0.32
CA ILE A 113 17.44 4.97 0.96
C ILE A 113 18.58 4.08 0.46
#